data_AF-A0A939GJA4-F1
#
_entry.id   AF-A0A939GJA4-F1
#
_cell.length_a   1.000
_cell.length_b   1.000
_cell.length_c   1.000
_cell.angle_alpha   90.00
_cell.angle_beta   90.00
_cell.angle_gamma   90.00
#
_symmetry.space_group_name_H-M   'P 1'
#
loop_
_entity.id
_entity.type
_entity.pdbx_description
1 polymer ?
#
loop_
_entity_poly.entity_id
_entity_poly.type
_entity_poly.pdbx_seq_one_letter_code
_entity_poly.pdbx_strand_id
1 'polypeptide(L)'
;MKTYLLLSALVVLTKFGSAHLQPTLYCSPVTLNGQPLADASVEFGSQGVLAIIQGDPDLPRYNKPMAFRLMVRRANVVVKQWAGEAKPVYSVQLSDLWPSVQFGDELVLAAVPVSEEQVVPNAVLKIKAINWLVAKPKKDGC
;
A
#
# COMPACT_ATOMS: atom_id res chain seq x y z
N MET A 1 -24.18 56.82 45.91
CA MET A 1 -23.24 57.85 45.41
C MET A 1 -22.04 57.13 44.81
N LYS A 2 -21.66 57.47 43.57
CA LYS A 2 -20.28 57.63 43.02
C LYS A 2 -19.20 56.64 43.56
N THR A 3 -18.42 55.87 42.79
CA THR A 3 -17.81 56.10 41.47
C THR A 3 -16.93 54.87 41.10
N TYR A 4 -17.00 54.47 39.82
CA TYR A 4 -15.96 54.00 38.88
C TYR A 4 -14.82 53.00 39.20
N LEU A 5 -14.59 52.18 38.15
CA LEU A 5 -13.31 51.83 37.49
C LEU A 5 -12.32 50.89 38.20
N LEU A 6 -12.13 49.70 37.60
CA LEU A 6 -10.86 49.23 37.00
C LEU A 6 -11.05 47.76 36.56
N LEU A 7 -11.16 47.47 35.27
CA LEU A 7 -10.04 47.04 34.40
C LEU A 7 -9.29 45.81 34.95
N SER A 8 -9.71 44.63 34.49
CA SER A 8 -8.81 43.49 34.32
C SER A 8 -9.41 42.52 33.31
N ALA A 9 -9.27 42.89 32.02
CA ALA A 9 -9.36 41.94 30.92
C ALA A 9 -8.21 40.94 31.07
N LEU A 10 -8.45 39.85 31.80
CA LEU A 10 -7.54 38.71 31.86
C LEU A 10 -7.70 37.92 30.55
N VAL A 11 -7.06 38.40 29.50
CA VAL A 11 -6.83 37.62 28.28
C VAL A 11 -5.87 36.50 28.67
N VAL A 12 -6.42 35.37 29.10
CA VAL A 12 -5.68 34.12 29.18
C VAL A 12 -5.38 33.73 27.74
N LEU A 13 -4.22 34.16 27.25
CA LEU A 13 -3.58 33.62 26.06
C LEU A 13 -3.33 32.14 26.33
N THR A 14 -4.33 31.31 26.04
CA THR A 14 -4.18 29.88 25.88
C THR A 14 -3.18 29.70 24.75
N LYS A 15 -1.91 29.46 25.09
CA LYS A 15 -0.96 28.86 24.17
C LYS A 15 -1.47 27.45 23.92
N PHE A 16 -2.33 27.30 22.92
CA PHE A 16 -2.46 26.05 22.21
C PHE A 16 -1.09 25.83 21.56
N GLY A 17 -0.19 25.20 22.31
CA GLY A 17 0.86 24.42 21.71
C GLY A 17 0.15 23.36 20.90
N SER A 18 -0.06 23.63 19.61
CA SER A 18 -0.26 22.58 18.63
C SER A 18 1.00 21.75 18.72
N ALA A 19 0.99 20.75 19.60
CA ALA A 19 1.78 19.56 19.42
C ALA A 19 1.37 19.06 18.04
N HIS A 20 2.13 19.47 17.04
CA HIS A 20 2.11 18.88 15.72
C HIS A 20 2.65 17.46 15.94
N LEU A 21 1.76 16.59 16.41
CA LEU A 21 1.83 15.17 16.20
C LEU A 21 1.94 15.04 14.68
N GLN A 22 3.18 15.03 14.18
CA GLN A 22 3.44 14.48 12.86
C GLN A 22 2.91 13.06 12.96
N PRO A 23 1.87 12.70 12.19
CA PRO A 23 1.68 11.30 11.92
C PRO A 23 2.94 10.94 11.13
N THR A 24 3.87 10.20 11.72
CA THR A 24 4.84 9.43 10.97
C THR A 24 4.09 8.33 10.23
N LEU A 25 3.15 8.71 9.36
CA LEU A 25 2.51 7.85 8.37
C LEU A 25 3.59 7.56 7.35
N TYR A 26 4.44 6.62 7.71
CA TYR A 26 5.42 6.05 6.83
C TYR A 26 4.64 5.31 5.75
N CYS A 27 4.50 5.91 4.58
CA CYS A 27 3.85 5.24 3.46
C CYS A 27 4.70 4.03 3.04
N SER A 28 4.07 2.85 3.06
CA SER A 28 4.63 1.62 2.51
C SER A 28 3.83 1.22 1.28
N PRO A 29 3.89 1.97 0.16
CA PRO A 29 3.06 1.70 -1.00
C PRO A 29 3.48 0.37 -1.66
N VAL A 30 2.47 -0.35 -2.14
CA VAL A 30 2.70 -1.44 -3.09
C VAL A 30 2.92 -0.83 -4.46
N THR A 31 3.99 -1.26 -5.12
CA THR A 31 4.35 -0.82 -6.45
C THR A 31 4.26 -1.96 -7.44
N LEU A 32 3.91 -1.64 -8.68
CA LEU A 32 4.02 -2.50 -9.84
C LEU A 32 4.96 -1.85 -10.84
N ASN A 33 6.07 -2.52 -11.17
CA ASN A 33 7.13 -1.97 -12.03
C ASN A 33 7.69 -0.63 -11.51
N GLY A 34 7.78 -0.48 -10.19
CA GLY A 34 8.26 0.73 -9.53
C GLY A 34 7.25 1.90 -9.49
N GLN A 35 6.05 1.73 -10.05
CA GLN A 35 4.97 2.72 -9.98
C GLN A 35 3.98 2.32 -8.87
N PRO A 36 3.47 3.27 -8.07
CA PRO A 36 2.49 2.97 -7.04
C PRO A 36 1.19 2.43 -7.67
N LEU A 37 0.63 1.38 -7.09
CA LEU A 37 -0.69 0.91 -7.50
C LEU A 37 -1.76 1.89 -7.04
N ALA A 38 -2.37 2.62 -7.98
CA ALA A 38 -3.47 3.55 -7.70
C ALA A 38 -4.71 2.83 -7.14
N ASP A 39 -5.01 1.65 -7.68
CA ASP A 39 -6.04 0.75 -7.20
C ASP A 39 -5.40 -0.48 -6.56
N ALA A 40 -5.98 -0.99 -5.47
CA ALA A 40 -5.59 -2.24 -4.84
C ALA A 40 -6.02 -3.47 -5.68
N SER A 41 -5.55 -3.53 -6.93
CA SER A 41 -5.89 -4.59 -7.88
C SER A 41 -4.82 -4.80 -8.93
N VAL A 42 -4.72 -6.03 -9.42
CA VAL A 42 -3.89 -6.41 -10.57
C VAL A 42 -4.75 -7.20 -11.56
N GLU A 43 -4.45 -7.09 -12.85
CA GLU A 43 -5.13 -7.88 -13.87
C GLU A 43 -4.54 -9.28 -13.93
N PHE A 44 -5.40 -10.30 -13.97
CA PHE A 44 -4.96 -11.70 -14.12
C PHE A 44 -4.13 -11.87 -15.39
N GLY A 45 -2.99 -12.54 -15.33
CA GLY A 45 -2.14 -12.75 -16.51
C GLY A 45 -1.26 -11.53 -16.89
N SER A 46 -1.42 -10.39 -16.22
CA SER A 46 -0.55 -9.23 -16.43
C SER A 46 0.91 -9.52 -16.07
N GLN A 47 1.83 -8.73 -16.63
CA GLN A 47 3.26 -8.87 -16.37
C GLN A 47 3.72 -7.74 -15.46
N GLY A 48 4.78 -8.00 -14.70
CA GLY A 48 5.46 -6.98 -13.93
C GLY A 48 5.99 -7.48 -12.60
N VAL A 49 6.70 -6.59 -11.92
CA VAL A 49 7.33 -6.84 -10.63
C VAL A 49 6.52 -6.14 -9.56
N LEU A 50 5.94 -6.93 -8.65
CA LEU A 50 5.34 -6.42 -7.41
C LEU A 50 6.42 -6.23 -6.36
N ALA A 51 6.39 -5.10 -5.67
CA ALA A 51 7.26 -4.82 -4.52
C ALA A 51 6.55 -3.93 -3.49
N ILE A 52 6.96 -4.03 -2.23
CA ILE A 52 6.68 -3.01 -1.23
C ILE A 52 7.94 -2.16 -1.09
N ILE A 53 7.77 -0.85 -1.12
CA ILE A 53 8.84 0.09 -0.77
C ILE A 53 8.46 0.78 0.53
N GLN A 54 9.45 1.23 1.28
CA GLN A 54 9.24 2.20 2.34
C GLN A 54 9.74 3.56 1.82
N GLY A 55 8.85 4.56 1.82
CA GLY A 55 9.13 5.91 1.34
C GLY A 55 7.99 6.50 0.50
N ASP A 56 8.29 7.57 -0.20
CA ASP A 56 7.37 8.24 -1.13
C ASP A 56 7.61 7.72 -2.55
N PRO A 57 6.62 7.07 -3.19
CA PRO A 57 6.80 6.50 -4.53
C PRO A 57 7.19 7.56 -5.59
N ASP A 58 6.82 8.82 -5.38
CA ASP A 58 7.15 9.93 -6.29
C ASP A 58 8.59 10.44 -6.09
N LEU A 59 9.29 9.98 -5.05
CA LEU A 59 10.67 10.32 -4.74
C LEU A 59 11.60 9.07 -4.70
N PRO A 60 11.87 8.42 -5.86
CA PRO A 60 12.58 7.13 -5.93
C PRO A 60 13.93 7.08 -5.19
N ARG A 61 14.64 8.21 -5.13
CA ARG A 61 15.96 8.30 -4.47
C ARG A 61 15.92 7.99 -2.98
N TYR A 62 14.77 8.17 -2.32
CA TYR A 62 14.62 7.95 -0.87
C TYR A 62 13.91 6.63 -0.54
N ASN A 63 13.51 5.87 -1.57
CA ASN A 63 12.75 4.64 -1.39
C ASN A 63 13.69 3.48 -1.06
N LYS A 64 13.33 2.73 -0.02
CA LYS A 64 14.05 1.51 0.36
C LYS A 64 13.16 0.30 0.09
N PRO A 65 13.69 -0.79 -0.53
CA PRO A 65 12.94 -2.03 -0.65
C PRO A 65 12.54 -2.58 0.71
N MET A 66 11.29 -3.00 0.84
CA MET A 66 10.77 -3.59 2.07
C MET A 66 10.52 -5.08 1.86
N ALA A 67 10.99 -5.91 2.80
CA ALA A 67 10.71 -7.33 2.76
C ALA A 67 9.22 -7.59 3.03
N PHE A 68 8.64 -8.58 2.36
CA PHE A 68 7.25 -8.97 2.57
C PHE A 68 7.03 -10.46 2.40
N ARG A 69 5.94 -10.95 2.97
CA ARG A 69 5.38 -12.27 2.75
C ARG A 69 4.25 -12.13 1.76
N LEU A 70 4.23 -12.97 0.72
CA LEU A 70 3.17 -12.96 -0.27
C LEU A 70 2.29 -14.20 -0.07
N MET A 71 0.99 -13.97 0.01
CA MET A 71 0.00 -15.03 0.19
C MET A 71 -1.09 -14.90 -0.86
N VAL A 72 -1.62 -16.03 -1.32
CA VAL A 72 -2.89 -16.09 -2.04
C VAL A 72 -3.96 -16.51 -1.06
N ARG A 73 -5.02 -15.71 -0.99
CA ARG A 73 -6.19 -15.93 -0.15
C ARG A 73 -7.40 -16.21 -1.03
N ARG A 74 -8.09 -17.31 -0.75
CA ARG A 74 -9.35 -17.71 -1.40
C ARG A 74 -10.42 -17.86 -0.34
N ALA A 75 -11.53 -17.13 -0.47
CA ALA A 75 -12.62 -17.16 0.50
C ALA A 75 -12.12 -17.03 1.96
N ASN A 76 -11.23 -16.07 2.21
CA ASN A 76 -10.55 -15.81 3.49
C ASN A 76 -9.58 -16.89 4.00
N VAL A 77 -9.32 -17.95 3.23
CA VAL A 77 -8.34 -18.99 3.58
C VAL A 77 -7.06 -18.79 2.77
N VAL A 78 -5.89 -18.87 3.41
CA VAL A 78 -4.59 -18.85 2.72
C VAL A 78 -4.39 -20.19 2.03
N VAL A 79 -4.36 -20.19 0.70
CA VAL A 79 -4.19 -21.41 -0.12
C VAL A 79 -2.75 -21.60 -0.61
N LYS A 80 -1.97 -20.53 -0.66
CA LYS A 80 -0.54 -20.58 -0.97
C LYS A 80 0.19 -19.42 -0.34
N GLN A 81 1.43 -19.67 0.09
CA GLN A 81 2.33 -18.65 0.62
C GLN A 81 3.68 -18.77 -0.09
N TRP A 82 4.19 -17.65 -0.57
CA TRP A 82 5.54 -17.49 -1.07
C TRP A 82 6.36 -16.79 0.01
N ALA A 83 7.57 -17.30 0.24
CA ALA A 83 8.42 -17.05 1.41
C ALA A 83 7.94 -17.77 2.69
N GLY A 84 8.66 -18.86 3.01
CA GLY A 84 8.78 -19.36 4.38
C GLY A 84 9.87 -18.58 5.13
N GLU A 85 9.94 -18.75 6.44
CA GLU A 85 10.77 -17.98 7.40
C GLU A 85 12.26 -17.85 7.06
N ALA A 86 12.77 -18.61 6.09
CA ALA A 86 14.20 -18.72 5.80
C ALA A 86 14.81 -17.56 4.98
N LYS A 87 14.04 -16.83 4.14
CA LYS A 87 14.60 -15.73 3.30
C LYS A 87 13.63 -14.57 3.08
N PRO A 88 14.08 -13.32 3.26
CA PRO A 88 13.27 -12.15 2.94
C PRO A 88 13.05 -12.03 1.44
N VAL A 89 11.80 -11.80 1.03
CA VAL A 89 11.41 -11.51 -0.35
C VAL A 89 11.14 -10.02 -0.47
N TYR A 90 11.80 -9.37 -1.43
CA TYR A 90 11.69 -7.91 -1.66
C TYR A 90 10.91 -7.56 -2.92
N SER A 91 10.75 -8.53 -3.82
CA SER A 91 10.00 -8.37 -5.06
C SER A 91 9.55 -9.74 -5.58
N VAL A 92 8.46 -9.75 -6.34
CA VAL A 92 7.93 -10.96 -6.96
C VAL A 92 7.45 -10.64 -8.37
N GLN A 93 7.82 -11.49 -9.33
CA GLN A 93 7.31 -11.40 -10.69
C GLN A 93 5.87 -11.94 -10.73
N LEU A 94 4.95 -11.16 -11.27
CA LEU A 94 3.53 -11.53 -11.39
C LEU A 94 3.32 -12.84 -12.18
N SER A 95 4.13 -13.09 -13.21
CA SER A 95 4.06 -14.32 -14.01
C SER A 95 4.23 -15.59 -13.18
N ASP A 96 4.99 -15.51 -12.08
CA ASP A 96 5.28 -16.65 -11.22
C ASP A 96 4.08 -17.00 -10.32
N LEU A 97 3.13 -16.07 -10.20
CA LEU A 97 1.93 -16.20 -9.38
C LEU A 97 0.78 -16.87 -10.13
N TRP A 98 0.62 -16.54 -11.42
CA TRP A 98 -0.53 -16.95 -12.23
C TRP A 98 -0.81 -18.45 -12.26
N PRO A 99 0.19 -19.35 -12.27
CA PRO A 99 -0.07 -20.79 -12.22
C PRO A 99 -0.78 -21.26 -10.93
N SER A 100 -0.81 -20.42 -9.88
CA SER A 100 -1.38 -20.76 -8.57
C SER A 100 -2.57 -19.89 -8.16
N VAL A 101 -3.00 -18.99 -9.03
CA VAL A 101 -4.04 -17.99 -8.76
C VAL A 101 -5.28 -18.32 -9.58
N GLN A 102 -6.46 -18.12 -8.98
CA GLN A 102 -7.76 -18.22 -9.65
C GLN A 102 -8.52 -16.89 -9.58
N PHE A 103 -9.55 -16.73 -10.41
CA PHE A 103 -10.46 -15.59 -10.30
C PHE A 103 -11.17 -15.59 -8.95
N GLY A 104 -11.29 -14.41 -8.35
CA GLY A 104 -11.84 -14.23 -7.01
C GLY A 104 -10.84 -14.47 -5.88
N ASP A 105 -9.61 -14.90 -6.18
CA ASP A 105 -8.53 -14.89 -5.21
C ASP A 105 -8.06 -13.45 -4.93
N GLU A 106 -7.40 -13.29 -3.80
CA GLU A 106 -6.76 -12.06 -3.36
C GLU A 106 -5.27 -12.33 -3.13
N LEU A 107 -4.43 -11.39 -3.55
CA LEU A 107 -3.01 -11.38 -3.19
C LEU A 107 -2.84 -10.55 -1.92
N VAL A 108 -2.33 -11.16 -0.87
CA VAL A 108 -2.05 -10.47 0.41
C VAL A 108 -0.55 -10.31 0.54
N LEU A 109 -0.09 -9.07 0.56
CA LEU A 109 1.29 -8.70 0.82
C LEU A 109 1.39 -8.22 2.28
N ALA A 110 2.01 -9.03 3.12
CA ALA A 110 2.27 -8.69 4.51
C ALA A 110 3.70 -8.21 4.65
N ALA A 111 3.89 -6.92 4.93
CA ALA A 111 5.22 -6.37 5.11
C ALA A 111 5.89 -6.97 6.36
N VAL A 112 7.18 -7.28 6.27
CA VAL A 112 7.97 -7.72 7.42
C VAL A 112 8.52 -6.47 8.10
N PRO A 113 8.08 -6.17 9.33
CA PRO A 113 8.50 -4.95 10.02
C PRO A 113 10.00 -4.99 10.31
N VAL A 114 10.66 -3.83 10.20
CA VAL A 114 12.09 -3.68 10.48
C VAL A 114 12.35 -3.48 11.99
N SER A 115 11.32 -3.05 12.73
CA SER A 115 11.32 -2.86 14.18
C SER A 115 9.95 -3.26 14.74
N GLU A 116 9.91 -3.73 15.99
CA GLU A 116 8.67 -4.14 16.69
C GLU A 116 7.65 -3.00 16.82
N GLU A 117 8.11 -1.76 16.77
CA GLU A 117 7.26 -0.56 16.86
C GLU A 117 6.59 -0.20 15.53
N GLN A 118 7.00 -0.81 14.40
CA GLN A 118 6.52 -0.47 13.07
C GLN A 118 5.34 -1.37 12.67
N VAL A 119 4.12 -0.94 12.97
CA VAL A 119 2.91 -1.61 12.47
C VAL A 119 2.66 -1.22 11.02
N VAL A 120 2.90 -2.13 10.08
CA VAL A 120 2.57 -1.94 8.66
C VAL A 120 1.37 -2.82 8.30
N PRO A 121 0.25 -2.24 7.84
CA PRO A 121 -0.93 -3.02 7.47
C PRO A 121 -0.64 -3.89 6.25
N ASN A 122 -1.26 -5.07 6.19
CA ASN A 122 -1.20 -5.92 5.01
C ASN A 122 -1.89 -5.24 3.83
N ALA A 123 -1.24 -5.23 2.67
CA ALA A 123 -1.88 -4.80 1.43
C ALA A 123 -2.61 -5.99 0.80
N VAL A 124 -3.86 -5.78 0.41
CA VAL A 124 -4.69 -6.82 -0.23
C VAL A 124 -5.01 -6.35 -1.64
N LEU A 125 -4.50 -7.06 -2.65
CA LEU A 125 -4.76 -6.78 -4.06
C LEU A 125 -5.81 -7.75 -4.60
N LYS A 126 -6.84 -7.20 -5.25
CA LYS A 126 -7.85 -7.99 -5.95
C LYS A 126 -7.36 -8.38 -7.34
N ILE A 127 -7.63 -9.62 -7.74
CA ILE A 127 -7.34 -10.07 -9.11
C ILE A 127 -8.54 -9.76 -10.00
N LYS A 128 -8.37 -8.81 -10.91
CA LYS A 128 -9.37 -8.44 -11.92
C LYS A 128 -9.24 -9.37 -13.12
N ALA A 129 -10.38 -9.73 -13.72
CA ALA A 129 -10.36 -10.43 -15.00
C ALA A 129 -9.87 -9.49 -16.11
N ILE A 130 -9.09 -10.02 -17.06
CA ILE A 130 -8.78 -9.30 -18.29
C ILE A 130 -10.11 -9.06 -19.01
N ASN A 131 -10.46 -7.80 -19.24
CA ASN A 131 -11.64 -7.45 -20.02
C ASN A 131 -11.33 -7.55 -21.51
N TRP A 132 -11.12 -8.78 -22.00
CA TRP A 132 -10.82 -9.07 -23.41
C TRP A 132 -11.95 -8.65 -24.36
N LEU A 133 -13.17 -8.41 -23.84
CA LEU A 133 -14.32 -7.92 -24.60
C LEU A 133 -14.18 -6.46 -25.06
N VAL A 134 -13.21 -5.70 -24.55
CA VAL A 134 -12.93 -4.32 -25.00
C VAL A 134 -11.94 -4.28 -26.17
N ALA A 135 -11.19 -5.36 -26.40
CA ALA A 135 -10.32 -5.51 -27.56
C ALA A 135 -11.13 -5.96 -28.78
N LYS A 136 -12.00 -5.09 -29.31
CA LYS A 136 -12.49 -5.30 -30.68
C LYS A 136 -11.30 -5.16 -31.62
N PRO A 137 -10.98 -6.17 -32.44
CA PRO A 137 -9.99 -5.98 -33.49
C PRO A 137 -10.52 -4.87 -34.39
N LYS A 138 -9.73 -3.81 -34.55
CA LYS A 138 -9.93 -2.84 -35.60
C LYS A 138 -9.83 -3.63 -36.90
N LYS A 139 -10.96 -3.85 -37.58
CA LYS A 139 -10.96 -4.37 -38.95
C LYS A 139 -10.32 -3.27 -39.80
N ASP A 140 -9.01 -3.30 -39.92
CA ASP A 140 -8.33 -2.60 -41.00
C ASP A 140 -8.62 -3.44 -42.25
N GLY A 141 -9.68 -3.02 -42.95
CA GLY A 141 -10.01 -3.57 -44.25
C GLY A 141 -9.01 -3.07 -45.29
N CYS A 142 -8.47 -4.00 -46.06
CA CYS A 142 -8.20 -3.88 -47.48
C CYS A 142 -8.76 -5.14 -48.15
#